data_AF-A0A3D3RKE6-F1
#
_entry.id   AF-A0A3D3RKE6-F1
#
_cell.length_a   1.000
_cell.length_b   1.000
_cell.length_c   1.000
_cell.angle_alpha   90.00
_cell.angle_beta   90.00
_cell.angle_gamma   90.00
#
_symmetry.space_group_name_H-M   'P 1'
#
loop_
_entity.id
_entity.type
_entity.pdbx_description
1 polymer ?
#
loop_
_entity_poly.entity_id
_entity_poly.type
_entity_poly.pdbx_seq_one_letter_code
_entity_poly.pdbx_strand_id
1 'polypeptide(L)'
;MTKYIIGAIGSMDIPMEPSAKGARSFNCYLMGITEEELQRERDELLATNQETIRGLADLIHSVTEEKLICAVGGETKLKESEGQFKQLRSIF
;
A
#
# COMPACT_ATOMS: atom_id res chain seq x y z
N MET A 1 5.39 -15.31 10.28
CA MET A 1 5.37 -15.01 8.82
C MET A 1 4.17 -15.61 8.12
N THR A 2 3.92 -16.92 8.24
CA THR A 2 2.85 -17.64 7.52
C THR A 2 1.47 -16.97 7.55
N LYS A 3 0.97 -16.53 8.72
CA LYS A 3 -0.32 -15.82 8.83
C LYS A 3 -0.39 -14.56 7.95
N TYR A 4 0.69 -13.78 7.91
CA TYR A 4 0.77 -12.54 7.13
C TYR A 4 0.84 -12.83 5.63
N ILE A 5 1.61 -13.85 5.23
CA ILE A 5 1.71 -14.32 3.84
C ILE A 5 0.34 -14.80 3.34
N ILE A 6 -0.36 -15.62 4.12
CA ILE A 6 -1.72 -16.09 3.78
C ILE A 6 -2.68 -14.90 3.60
N GLY A 7 -2.60 -13.91 4.49
CA GLY A 7 -3.43 -12.70 4.37
C GLY A 7 -3.16 -11.93 3.07
N ALA A 8 -1.89 -11.73 2.73
CA ALA A 8 -1.50 -11.03 1.51
C ALA A 8 -1.89 -11.80 0.23
N ILE A 9 -1.68 -13.11 0.19
CA ILE A 9 -2.16 -13.97 -0.91
C ILE A 9 -3.69 -13.91 -1.02
N GLY A 10 -4.40 -13.93 0.12
CA GLY A 10 -5.85 -13.78 0.14
C GLY A 10 -6.34 -12.47 -0.49
N SER A 11 -5.61 -11.37 -0.33
CA SER A 11 -5.90 -10.10 -1.01
C SER A 11 -5.56 -10.12 -2.51
N MET A 12 -4.51 -10.85 -2.91
CA MET A 12 -4.12 -11.00 -4.31
C MET A 12 -5.10 -11.88 -5.11
N ASP A 13 -5.66 -12.90 -4.44
CA ASP A 13 -6.51 -13.96 -5.02
C ASP A 13 -7.98 -13.82 -4.67
N ILE A 14 -8.44 -12.58 -4.45
CA ILE A 14 -9.86 -12.30 -4.24
C ILE A 14 -10.64 -12.81 -5.46
N PRO A 15 -11.69 -13.64 -5.28
CA PRO A 15 -12.56 -14.05 -6.36
C PRO A 15 -13.19 -12.84 -7.05
N MET A 16 -13.09 -12.80 -8.38
CA MET A 16 -13.58 -11.70 -9.21
C MET A 16 -14.65 -12.21 -10.18
N GLU A 17 -15.70 -11.43 -10.37
CA GLU A 17 -16.66 -11.62 -11.45
C GLU A 17 -16.03 -11.27 -12.82
N PRO A 18 -16.65 -11.67 -13.95
CA PRO A 18 -16.06 -11.50 -15.27
C PRO A 18 -15.68 -10.05 -15.63
N SER A 19 -16.49 -9.06 -15.23
CA SER A 19 -16.20 -7.64 -15.49
C SER A 19 -14.95 -7.16 -14.74
N ALA A 20 -14.80 -7.51 -13.47
CA ALA A 20 -13.62 -7.17 -12.69
C ALA A 20 -12.35 -7.84 -13.24
N LYS A 21 -12.43 -9.11 -13.68
CA LYS A 21 -11.31 -9.79 -14.35
C LYS A 21 -10.89 -9.07 -15.62
N GLY A 22 -11.84 -8.65 -16.45
CA GLY A 22 -11.57 -7.89 -17.66
C GLY A 22 -10.90 -6.54 -17.37
N ALA A 23 -11.40 -5.80 -16.38
CA ALA A 23 -10.81 -4.54 -15.96
C ALA A 23 -9.38 -4.71 -15.43
N ARG A 24 -9.12 -5.73 -14.61
CA ARG A 24 -7.76 -6.05 -14.12
C ARG A 24 -6.82 -6.35 -15.28
N SER A 25 -7.22 -7.23 -16.19
CA SER A 25 -6.41 -7.61 -17.36
C SER A 25 -6.08 -6.40 -18.25
N PHE A 26 -7.07 -5.55 -18.53
CA PHE A 26 -6.86 -4.35 -19.32
C PHE A 26 -5.93 -3.33 -18.63
N ASN A 27 -6.07 -3.14 -17.32
CA ASN A 27 -5.16 -2.28 -16.56
C ASN A 27 -3.72 -2.80 -16.57
N CYS A 28 -3.52 -4.12 -16.43
CA CYS A 28 -2.19 -4.73 -16.57
C CYS A 28 -1.60 -4.44 -17.95
N TYR A 29 -2.38 -4.62 -19.03
CA TYR A 29 -1.96 -4.31 -20.39
C TYR A 29 -1.55 -2.83 -20.57
N LEU A 30 -2.37 -1.89 -20.07
CA LEU A 30 -2.07 -0.46 -20.16
C LEU A 30 -0.80 -0.05 -19.41
N MET A 31 -0.53 -0.70 -18.27
CA MET A 31 0.69 -0.45 -17.48
C MET A 31 1.89 -1.27 -17.96
N GLY A 32 1.72 -2.15 -18.95
CA GLY A 32 2.78 -3.03 -19.45
C GLY A 32 3.18 -4.14 -18.48
N ILE A 33 2.33 -4.47 -17.49
CA ILE A 33 2.60 -5.51 -16.50
C ILE A 33 2.40 -6.88 -17.14
N THR A 34 3.44 -7.72 -17.12
CA THR A 34 3.39 -9.05 -17.72
C THR A 34 2.95 -10.13 -16.73
N GLU A 35 2.54 -11.30 -17.24
CA GLU A 35 2.20 -12.44 -16.39
C GLU A 35 3.41 -12.94 -15.60
N GLU A 36 4.61 -12.86 -16.18
CA GLU A 36 5.86 -13.22 -15.52
C GLU A 36 6.16 -12.30 -14.34
N GLU A 37 5.87 -11.00 -14.45
CA GLU A 37 6.03 -10.06 -13.34
C GLU A 37 5.05 -10.35 -12.21
N LEU A 38 3.78 -10.62 -12.53
CA LEU A 38 2.77 -11.00 -11.54
C LEU A 38 3.14 -12.31 -10.82
N GLN A 39 3.68 -13.28 -11.57
CA GLN A 39 4.14 -14.54 -10.99
C GLN A 39 5.38 -14.34 -10.11
N ARG A 40 6.35 -13.53 -10.55
CA ARG A 40 7.53 -13.18 -9.75
C ARG A 40 7.12 -12.55 -8.41
N GLU A 41 6.22 -11.57 -8.42
CA GLU A 41 5.73 -10.93 -7.19
C GLU A 41 5.08 -11.93 -6.23
N ARG A 42 4.29 -12.88 -6.76
CA ARG A 42 3.72 -13.96 -5.96
C ARG A 42 4.80 -14.84 -5.32
N ASP A 43 5.81 -15.24 -6.09
CA ASP A 43 6.87 -16.11 -5.61
C ASP A 43 7.72 -15.41 -4.53
N GLU A 44 8.02 -14.13 -4.72
CA GLU A 44 8.70 -13.29 -3.72
C GLU A 44 7.88 -13.16 -2.42
N LEU A 45 6.56 -12.96 -2.53
CA LEU A 45 5.66 -12.91 -1.38
C LEU A 45 5.64 -14.24 -0.61
N LEU A 46 5.61 -15.37 -1.32
CA LEU A 46 5.64 -16.71 -0.70
C LEU A 46 6.99 -17.03 -0.04
N ALA A 47 8.09 -16.51 -0.59
CA ALA A 47 9.44 -16.68 -0.06
C ALA A 47 9.77 -15.72 1.11
N THR A 48 8.90 -14.75 1.40
CA THR A 48 9.15 -13.69 2.39
C THR A 48 9.39 -14.25 3.79
N ASN A 49 10.45 -13.77 4.45
CA ASN A 49 10.80 -14.14 5.82
C ASN A 49 10.95 -12.91 6.73
N GLN A 50 11.32 -13.12 7.99
CA GLN A 50 11.44 -12.02 8.97
C GLN A 50 12.57 -11.05 8.62
N GLU A 51 13.67 -11.54 8.06
CA GLU A 51 14.82 -10.71 7.66
C GLU A 51 14.43 -9.80 6.49
N THR A 52 13.67 -10.32 5.52
CA THR A 52 13.09 -9.52 4.42
C THR A 52 12.29 -8.34 4.97
N ILE A 53 11.41 -8.57 5.95
CA ILE A 53 10.59 -7.50 6.55
C ILE A 53 11.46 -6.49 7.31
N ARG A 54 12.45 -6.95 8.07
CA ARG A 54 13.37 -6.06 8.79
C ARG A 54 14.23 -5.23 7.84
N GLY A 55 14.59 -5.79 6.68
CA GLY A 55 15.35 -5.09 5.63
C GLY A 55 14.60 -3.91 5.01
N LEU A 56 13.27 -3.83 5.16
CA LEU A 56 12.49 -2.68 4.70
C LEU A 56 12.57 -1.47 5.64
N ALA A 57 13.23 -1.59 6.81
CA ALA A 57 13.28 -0.53 7.81
C ALA A 57 13.86 0.78 7.26
N ASP A 58 14.93 0.72 6.47
CA ASP A 58 15.58 1.92 5.91
C ASP A 58 14.67 2.66 4.92
N LEU A 59 13.91 1.90 4.10
CA LEU A 59 12.93 2.47 3.17
C LEU A 59 11.79 3.17 3.93
N ILE A 60 11.30 2.57 5.01
CA ILE A 60 10.28 3.22 5.85
C ILE A 60 10.88 4.44 6.54
N HIS A 61 12.12 4.36 7.01
CA HIS A 61 12.80 5.48 7.65
C HIS A 61 12.91 6.68 6.72
N SER A 62 13.33 6.49 5.47
CA SER A 62 13.48 7.57 4.50
C SER A 62 12.16 8.32 4.23
N VAL A 63 11.02 7.61 4.26
CA VAL A 63 9.70 8.23 4.10
C VAL A 63 9.28 8.98 5.37
N THR A 64 9.55 8.42 6.54
CA THR A 64 9.16 9.05 7.82
C THR A 64 10.00 10.26 8.21
N GLU A 65 11.26 10.32 7.76
CA GLU A 65 12.20 11.40 8.07
C GLU A 65 11.73 12.76 7.54
N GLU A 66 11.04 12.78 6.40
CA GLU A 66 10.49 14.01 5.80
C GLU A 66 9.36 14.65 6.64
N LYS A 67 8.82 13.92 7.63
CA LYS A 67 7.76 14.36 8.56
C LYS A 67 6.58 15.00 7.82
N LEU A 68 6.18 14.41 6.70
CA LEU A 68 5.02 14.85 5.93
C LEU A 68 3.75 14.29 6.57
N ILE A 69 3.07 15.14 7.33
CA ILE A 69 1.82 14.79 8.03
C ILE A 69 0.65 15.45 7.30
N CYS A 70 -0.33 14.64 6.91
CA CYS A 70 -1.58 15.07 6.30
C CYS A 70 -2.76 14.35 6.99
N ALA A 71 -3.77 15.09 7.44
CA ALA A 71 -4.95 14.54 8.10
C ALA A 71 -6.22 15.27 7.67
N VAL A 72 -7.32 14.54 7.60
CA VAL A 72 -8.67 15.07 7.36
C VAL A 72 -9.51 14.78 8.60
N GLY A 73 -10.17 15.80 9.14
CA GLY A 73 -10.92 15.67 10.39
C GLY A 73 -11.74 16.91 10.72
N GLY A 74 -12.42 16.85 11.87
CA GLY A 74 -13.21 17.98 12.36
C GLY A 74 -12.33 19.18 12.75
N GLU A 75 -12.80 20.38 12.46
CA GLU A 75 -12.06 21.63 12.64
C GLU A 75 -11.51 21.81 14.06
N THR A 76 -12.33 21.53 15.09
CA THR A 76 -11.92 21.67 16.50
C THR A 76 -10.68 20.86 16.83
N LYS A 77 -10.64 19.56 16.46
CA LYS A 77 -9.50 18.67 16.74
C LYS A 77 -8.26 19.04 15.92
N LEU A 78 -8.46 19.51 14.69
CA LEU A 78 -7.36 19.95 13.84
C LEU A 78 -6.72 21.24 14.36
N LYS A 79 -7.52 22.18 14.89
CA LYS A 79 -7.02 23.38 15.55
C LYS A 79 -6.29 23.06 16.85
N GLU A 80 -6.81 22.16 17.67
CA GLU A 80 -6.12 21.68 18.89
C GLU A 80 -4.73 21.08 18.58
N SER A 81 -4.56 20.51 17.38
CA SER A 81 -3.32 19.88 16.92
C SER A 81 -2.56 20.70 15.88
N GLU A 82 -2.86 22.00 15.72
CA GLU A 82 -2.35 22.83 14.62
C GLU A 82 -0.82 22.83 14.52
N GLY A 83 -0.12 22.80 15.66
CA GLY A 83 1.35 22.76 15.71
C GLY A 83 1.99 21.50 15.10
N GLN A 84 1.22 20.47 14.76
CA GLN A 84 1.70 19.26 14.08
C GLN A 84 1.65 19.37 12.55
N PHE A 85 1.02 20.42 12.01
CA PHE A 85 0.77 20.56 10.58
C PHE A 85 1.42 21.82 10.02
N LYS A 86 1.88 21.74 8.77
CA LYS A 86 2.44 22.91 8.07
C LYS A 86 1.37 23.93 7.69
N GLN A 87 0.14 23.46 7.45
CA GLN A 87 -1.00 24.29 7.07
C GLN A 87 -2.31 23.56 7.40
N LEU A 88 -3.34 24.32 7.75
CA LEU A 88 -4.72 23.86 7.80
C LEU A 88 -5.49 24.51 6.65
N ARG A 89 -6.26 23.71 5.91
CA ARG A 89 -7.13 24.18 4.83
C ARG A 89 -8.54 23.63 5.03
N SER A 90 -9.54 24.49 4.98
CA SER A 90 -10.93 24.02 4.86
C SER A 90 -11.11 23.48 3.45
N ILE A 91 -11.53 22.22 3.36
CA ILE A 91 -11.77 21.55 2.08
C ILE A 91 -13.25 21.49 1.70
N PHE A 92 -14.15 21.94 2.58
CA PHE A 92 -15.58 22.17 2.35
C PHE A 92 -16.09 23.26 3.30
#